data_AF-A0A2V7JQI7-F1
#
_entry.id   AF-A0A2V7JQI7-F1
#
_cell.length_a   1.000
_cell.length_b   1.000
_cell.length_c   1.000
_cell.angle_alpha   90.00
_cell.angle_beta   90.00
_cell.angle_gamma   90.00
#
_symmetry.space_group_name_H-M   'P 1'
#
loop_
_entity.id
_entity.type
_entity.pdbx_description
1 polymer ?
#
loop_
_entity_poly.entity_id
_entity_poly.type
_entity_poly.pdbx_seq_one_letter_code
_entity_poly.pdbx_strand_id
1 'polypeptide(L)' 'MAAREPLSFAQQLDRLEEIVRRLESQDLNVDLDEALKLFEEGVERLREARERLTAAEAQVKQVLADRAGQFKVEDFDA' A
#
# COMPACT_ATOMS: atom_id res chain seq x y z
N MET A 1 -0.31 25.45 10.37
CA MET A 1 -0.95 24.66 9.30
C MET A 1 -0.71 23.20 9.62
N ALA A 2 -1.76 22.45 9.95
CA ALA A 2 -1.61 21.04 10.30
C ALA A 2 -1.25 20.27 9.02
N ALA A 3 -0.08 19.62 9.01
CA ALA A 3 0.27 18.67 7.97
C ALA A 3 -0.80 17.57 7.98
N ARG A 4 -1.47 17.33 6.85
CA ARG A 4 -2.39 16.20 6.71
C ARG A 4 -1.61 14.93 7.02
N GLU A 5 -1.97 14.24 8.10
CA GLU A 5 -1.38 12.95 8.42
C GLU A 5 -1.61 12.00 7.24
N PRO A 6 -0.59 11.26 6.80
CA PRO A 6 -0.76 10.30 5.71
C PRO A 6 -1.78 9.24 6.14
N LEU A 7 -2.80 9.03 5.32
CA LEU A 7 -3.84 8.01 5.55
C LEU A 7 -3.19 6.66 5.88
N SER A 8 -3.79 5.92 6.80
CA SER A 8 -3.37 4.56 7.11
C SER A 8 -3.54 3.66 5.88
N PHE A 9 -2.84 2.52 5.84
CA PHE A 9 -2.95 1.57 4.73
C PHE A 9 -4.40 1.11 4.50
N ALA A 10 -5.12 0.80 5.58
CA ALA A 10 -6.54 0.43 5.52
C ALA A 10 -7.40 1.56 4.93
N GLN A 11 -7.19 2.80 5.36
CA GLN A 11 -7.92 3.95 4.83
C GLN A 11 -7.62 4.22 3.34
N GLN A 12 -6.39 3.96 2.88
CA GLN A 12 -6.06 4.05 1.47
C GLN A 12 -6.80 3.00 0.64
N LEU A 13 -6.90 1.78 1.16
CA LEU A 13 -7.64 0.70 0.51
C LEU A 13 -9.14 0.99 0.46
N ASP A 14 -9.73 1.40 1.59
CA ASP A 14 -11.16 1.76 1.67
C ASP A 14 -11.53 2.83 0.64
N ARG A 15 -10.66 3.85 0.48
CA ARG A 15 -10.87 4.92 -0.50
C ARG A 15 -10.72 4.43 -1.93
N LEU A 16 -9.77 3.54 -2.21
CA LEU A 16 -9.61 2.94 -3.53
C LEU A 16 -10.87 2.13 -3.92
N GLU A 17 -11.43 1.36 -2.98
CA GLU A 17 -12.68 0.65 -3.21
C GLU A 17 -13.87 1.60 -3.44
N GLU A 18 -13.94 2.73 -2.73
CA GLU A 18 -14.96 3.75 -2.99
C GLU A 18 -14.85 4.33 -4.40
N ILE A 19 -13.62 4.62 -4.85
CA ILE A 19 -13.35 5.11 -6.21
C ILE A 19 -13.80 4.09 -7.24
N VAL A 20 -13.45 2.80 -7.07
CA VAL A 20 -13.87 1.73 -7.97
C VAL A 20 -15.40 1.63 -8.00
N ARG A 21 -16.06 1.58 -6.84
CA ARG A 21 -17.53 1.55 -6.74
C ARG A 21 -18.19 2.74 -7.44
N ARG A 22 -17.60 3.93 -7.32
CA ARG A 22 -18.09 5.15 -8.00
C ARG A 22 -17.87 5.13 -9.51
N LEU A 23 -16.83 4.48 -10.02
CA LEU A 23 -16.58 4.36 -11.46
C LEU A 23 -17.39 3.22 -12.11
N GLU A 24 -17.73 2.18 -11.34
CA GLU A 24 -18.48 1.01 -11.81
C GLU A 24 -20.00 1.16 -11.72
N SER A 25 -20.52 2.14 -10.98
CA SER A 25 -21.96 2.26 -10.78
C SER A 25 -22.68 2.55 -12.10
N GLN A 26 -23.73 1.79 -12.41
CA GLN A 26 -24.46 1.93 -13.68
C GLN A 26 -25.36 3.18 -13.73
N ASP A 27 -25.46 3.92 -12.62
CA ASP A 27 -26.23 5.17 -12.47
C ASP A 27 -25.46 6.42 -12.96
N LEU A 28 -24.28 6.24 -13.58
CA LEU A 28 -23.34 7.33 -13.81
C LEU A 28 -23.70 8.19 -15.03
N ASN A 29 -24.35 9.31 -14.72
CA ASN A 29 -24.08 10.59 -15.38
C ASN A 29 -22.83 11.26 -14.78
N VAL A 30 -21.82 10.50 -14.33
CA VAL A 30 -20.57 11.09 -13.86
C VAL A 30 -19.96 11.83 -15.04
N ASP A 31 -19.71 13.10 -14.82
CA ASP A 31 -19.05 13.95 -15.79
C ASP A 31 -17.64 13.38 -16.07
N LEU A 32 -17.21 13.45 -17.33
CA LEU A 32 -15.91 12.91 -17.75
C LEU A 32 -14.77 13.49 -16.91
N ASP A 33 -14.85 14.76 -16.52
CA ASP A 33 -13.83 15.40 -15.70
C ASP A 33 -13.80 14.83 -14.27
N GLU A 34 -14.93 14.41 -13.74
CA GLU A 34 -15.00 13.74 -12.43
C GLU A 34 -14.46 12.31 -12.52
N ALA A 35 -14.79 11.57 -13.59
CA ALA A 35 -14.23 10.24 -13.83
C ALA A 35 -12.70 10.28 -13.92
N LEU A 36 -12.15 11.25 -14.66
CA LEU A 36 -10.70 11.42 -14.80
C LEU A 36 -10.03 11.74 -13.46
N LYS A 37 -10.62 12.62 -12.65
CA LYS A 37 -10.11 12.92 -11.30
C LYS A 37 -10.11 11.70 -10.37
N LEU A 38 -11.20 10.93 -10.38
CA LEU A 38 -11.31 9.70 -9.59
C LEU A 38 -10.27 8.67 -10.03
N PHE A 39 -10.06 8.54 -11.34
CA PHE A 39 -9.05 7.65 -11.89
C PHE A 39 -7.63 8.06 -11.49
N GLU A 40 -7.27 9.33 -11.63
CA GLU A 40 -5.98 9.87 -11.19
C GLU A 40 -5.75 9.62 -9.70
N GLU A 41 -6.75 9.93 -8.86
CA GLU A 41 -6.69 9.67 -7.41
C GLU A 41 -6.47 8.16 -7.14
N GLY A 42 -7.17 7.28 -7.86
CA GLY A 42 -7.03 5.84 -7.73
C GLY A 42 -5.62 5.34 -8.08
N VAL A 43 -5.03 5.86 -9.17
CA VAL A 43 -3.68 5.50 -9.61
C VAL A 43 -2.61 5.93 -8.60
N GLU A 44 -2.71 7.15 -8.08
CA GLU A 44 -1.77 7.64 -7.06
C GLU A 44 -1.83 6.78 -5.80
N ARG A 45 -3.03 6.45 -5.33
CA ARG A 45 -3.24 5.59 -4.16
C ARG A 45 -2.71 4.19 -4.36
N LEU A 46 -2.94 3.60 -5.53
CA LEU A 46 -2.42 2.28 -5.85
C LEU A 46 -0.88 2.27 -5.83
N ARG A 47 -0.24 3.34 -6.31
CA ARG A 47 1.22 3.49 -6.25
C ARG A 47 1.71 3.53 -4.80
N GLU A 48 1.11 4.37 -3.96
CA GLU A 48 1.48 4.47 -2.54
C GLU A 48 1.29 3.15 -1.78
N ALA A 49 0.17 2.45 -2.02
CA ALA A 49 -0.10 1.15 -1.42
C ALA A 49 0.98 0.12 -1.81
N ARG A 50 1.36 0.10 -3.09
CA ARG A 50 2.41 -0.81 -3.60
C ARG A 50 3.78 -0.53 -2.98
N GLU A 51 4.14 0.75 -2.82
CA GLU A 51 5.39 1.13 -2.17
C GLU A 51 5.43 0.69 -0.71
N ARG A 52 4.34 0.89 0.03
CA ARG A 52 4.22 0.43 1.42
C ARG A 52 4.30 -1.09 1.55
N LEU A 53 3.62 -1.83 0.67
CA LEU A 53 3.69 -3.30 0.64
C LEU A 53 5.11 -3.78 0.34
N THR A 54 5.78 -3.16 -0.63
CA THR A 54 7.17 -3.49 -0.98
C THR A 54 8.11 -3.29 0.22
N ALA A 55 7.95 -2.19 0.96
CA ALA A 55 8.71 -1.93 2.17
C ALA A 55 8.43 -2.97 3.27
N ALA A 56 7.16 -3.31 3.50
CA ALA A 56 6.77 -4.32 4.47
C ALA A 56 7.33 -5.71 4.10
N GLU A 57 7.28 -6.10 2.83
CA GLU A 57 7.87 -7.35 2.35
C GLU A 57 9.38 -7.40 2.59
N ALA A 58 10.10 -6.30 2.35
CA ALA A 58 11.53 -6.21 2.62
C ALA A 58 11.84 -6.39 4.11
N GLN A 59 11.06 -5.77 4.99
CA GLN A 59 11.21 -5.93 6.44
C GLN A 59 10.94 -7.38 6.88
N VAL A 60 9.89 -8.02 6.35
CA VAL A 60 9.59 -9.43 6.65
C VAL A 60 10.75 -10.33 6.20
N LYS A 61 11.30 -10.11 4.99
CA LYS A 61 12.45 -10.86 4.48
C LYS A 61 13.68 -10.69 5.37
N GLN A 62 13.95 -9.47 5.85
CA GLN A 62 15.05 -9.22 6.80
C GLN A 62 14.86 -10.00 8.10
N VAL A 63 13.68 -9.92 8.73
CA VAL A 63 13.41 -10.66 9.97
C VAL A 63 13.54 -12.17 9.80
N LEU A 64 13.10 -12.71 8.66
CA LEU A 64 13.24 -14.13 8.35
C LEU A 64 14.71 -14.52 8.09
N ALA A 65 15.46 -13.69 7.39
CA ALA A 65 16.89 -13.90 7.14
C ALA A 65 17.71 -13.81 8.44
N ASP A 66 17.40 -12.86 9.32
CA ASP A 66 18.05 -12.72 10.62
C ASP A 66 17.78 -13.92 11.52
N ARG A 67 16.54 -14.44 11.52
CA ARG A 67 16.20 -15.68 12.24
C ARG A 67 16.88 -16.91 11.65
N ALA A 68 17.09 -16.95 10.33
CA ALA A 68 17.86 -18.01 9.67
C ALA A 68 19.38 -17.87 9.93
N GLY A 69 19.88 -16.63 10.07
CA GLY A 69 21.28 -16.29 10.30
C GLY A 69 21.73 -16.35 11.76
N GLN A 70 20.81 -16.40 12.72
CA GLN A 70 21.11 -16.65 14.15
C GLN A 70 21.49 -18.11 14.44
N PHE A 71 21.38 -19.04 13.48
CA PHE A 71 22.02 -20.36 13.52
C PHE A 71 23.47 -20.32 13.01
N LYS A 72 24.23 -19.27 13.32
CA LYS A 72 25.68 -19.44 13.33
C LYS A 72 26.01 -20.25 14.58
N VAL A 73 26.13 -21.56 14.38
CA VAL A 73 26.91 -22.43 15.24
C VAL A 73 28.28 -21.76 15.33
N GLU A 74 28.57 -21.15 16.47
CA GLU A 74 29.95 -20.94 16.85
C GLU A 74 30.52 -22.36 16.97
N ASP A 75 31.35 -22.76 16.01
CA ASP A 75 32.25 -23.87 16.24
C ASP A 75 33.12 -23.45 17.43
N PHE A 76 32.74 -23.95 18.61
CA PHE A 76 33.61 -23.97 19.77
C PHE A 76 34.74 -24.93 19.45
N ASP A 77 35.71 -24.49 18.66
CA ASP A 77 36.99 -25.17 18.52
C ASP A 77 37.77 -25.00 19.84
N ALA A 78 38.12 -26.14 20.41
CA ALA A 78 38.80 -26.32 21.70
C ALA A 78 40.29 -25.95 21.66
#